data_AF-A0A836SW75-F1
#
_entry.id   AF-A0A836SW75-F1
#
_cell.length_a   1.000
_cell.length_b   1.000
_cell.length_c   1.000
_cell.angle_alpha   90.00
_cell.angle_beta   90.00
_cell.angle_gamma   90.00
#
_symmetry.space_group_name_H-M   'P 1'
#
loop_
_entity.id
_entity.type
_entity.pdbx_description
1 polymer ?
#
loop_
_entity_poly.entity_id
_entity_poly.type
_entity_poly.pdbx_seq_one_letter_code
_entity_poly.pdbx_strand_id
1 'polypeptide(L)'
;MPFERVYFKGQKNYNKFHNNFLDGRDYYDQGLYSIALKYLLPAYGFNPDNAELNFMIGVCYLHSIYKDKALKYLKKSWELDPEFSKEIHFLIGKAYQYNYKFKEAKKEYYEYKISLSPNELYDKTDMIQKKIAECNNGMILMANPTGGMVVNLKTINS
;
A
#
# COMPACT_ATOMS: atom_id res chain seq x y z
N MET A 1 8.33 6.63 -15.64
CA MET A 1 9.27 7.72 -15.96
C MET A 1 10.10 8.08 -14.73
N PRO A 2 11.42 7.82 -14.75
CA PRO A 2 12.36 8.21 -13.69
C PRO A 2 12.34 9.71 -13.40
N PHE A 3 12.75 10.12 -12.22
CA PHE A 3 12.86 11.52 -11.82
C PHE A 3 14.19 12.16 -12.27
N GLU A 4 14.56 11.96 -13.54
CA GLU A 4 15.83 12.43 -14.09
C GLU A 4 15.65 13.64 -15.01
N ARG A 5 16.57 14.61 -14.93
CA ARG A 5 16.47 15.89 -15.64
C ARG A 5 16.28 15.74 -17.15
N VAL A 6 16.81 14.67 -17.75
CA VAL A 6 16.69 14.39 -19.19
C VAL A 6 15.23 14.28 -19.64
N TYR A 7 14.33 13.77 -18.78
CA TYR A 7 12.90 13.63 -19.08
C TYR A 7 12.10 14.93 -18.87
N PHE A 8 12.69 15.96 -18.25
CA PHE A 8 11.99 17.21 -17.88
C PHE A 8 12.71 18.47 -18.37
N LYS A 9 13.50 18.36 -19.44
CA LYS A 9 14.25 19.49 -20.00
C LYS A 9 13.30 20.65 -20.34
N GLY A 10 13.61 21.84 -19.84
CA GLY A 10 12.81 23.04 -20.07
C GLY A 10 11.56 23.18 -19.18
N GLN A 11 11.24 22.19 -18.35
CA GLN A 11 10.12 22.29 -17.42
C GLN A 11 10.49 23.17 -16.22
N LYS A 12 9.76 24.26 -16.06
CA LYS A 12 9.88 25.14 -14.89
C LYS A 12 9.57 24.32 -13.63
N ASN A 13 10.28 24.63 -12.54
CA ASN A 13 10.14 23.97 -11.23
C ASN A 13 10.64 22.52 -11.12
N TYR A 14 11.28 21.93 -12.15
CA TYR A 14 11.86 20.58 -12.05
C TYR A 14 12.69 20.40 -10.76
N ASN A 15 13.64 21.31 -10.49
CA ASN A 15 14.51 21.20 -9.31
C ASN A 15 13.71 21.18 -8.00
N LYS A 16 12.63 21.97 -7.90
CA LYS A 16 11.80 22.00 -6.69
C LYS A 16 11.12 20.66 -6.44
N PHE A 17 10.49 20.08 -7.48
CA PHE A 17 9.77 18.81 -7.34
C PHE A 17 10.71 17.60 -7.25
N HIS A 18 11.87 17.68 -7.88
CA HIS A 18 12.93 16.70 -7.69
C HIS A 18 13.48 16.72 -6.26
N ASN A 19 13.72 17.90 -5.67
CA ASN A 19 14.13 18.00 -4.27
C ASN A 19 13.04 17.47 -3.33
N ASN A 20 11.76 17.78 -3.58
CA ASN A 20 10.66 17.19 -2.82
C ASN A 20 10.64 15.65 -2.93
N PHE A 21 10.97 15.10 -4.10
CA PHE A 21 11.07 13.65 -4.26
C PHE A 21 12.20 13.07 -3.41
N LEU A 22 13.38 13.70 -3.41
CA LEU A 22 14.53 13.29 -2.61
C LEU A 22 14.25 13.40 -1.10
N ASP A 23 13.76 14.54 -0.62
CA ASP A 23 13.39 14.73 0.79
C ASP A 23 12.33 13.70 1.22
N GLY A 24 11.31 13.50 0.37
CA GLY A 24 10.25 12.54 0.62
C GLY A 24 10.75 11.10 0.72
N ARG A 25 11.72 10.72 -0.11
CA ARG A 25 12.41 9.43 -0.07
C ARG A 25 13.22 9.28 1.21
N ASP A 26 14.00 10.28 1.60
CA ASP A 26 14.82 10.24 2.82
C ASP A 26 13.95 10.05 4.08
N TYR A 27 12.79 10.73 4.16
CA TYR A 27 11.84 10.52 5.26
C TYR A 27 11.14 9.16 5.19
N TYR A 28 10.88 8.65 3.98
CA TYR A 28 10.31 7.32 3.78
C TYR A 28 11.27 6.23 4.28
N ASP A 29 12.56 6.35 3.96
CA ASP A 29 13.60 5.40 4.37
C ASP A 29 13.79 5.40 5.90
N GLN A 30 13.53 6.53 6.56
CA GLN A 30 13.48 6.65 8.03
C GLN A 30 12.18 6.14 8.67
N GLY A 31 11.19 5.71 7.87
CA GLY A 31 9.87 5.29 8.35
C GLY A 31 8.97 6.45 8.81
N LEU A 32 9.35 7.70 8.55
CA LEU A 32 8.61 8.90 8.91
C LEU A 32 7.50 9.20 7.88
N TYR A 33 6.58 8.25 7.70
CA TYR A 33 5.61 8.21 6.60
C TYR A 33 4.73 9.46 6.47
N SER A 34 4.32 10.07 7.59
CA SER A 34 3.52 11.31 7.53
C SER A 34 4.32 12.49 7.01
N ILE A 35 5.63 12.54 7.32
CA ILE A 35 6.52 13.60 6.83
C ILE A 35 6.86 13.31 5.38
N ALA A 36 7.17 12.06 5.03
CA ALA A 36 7.39 11.63 3.64
C ALA A 36 6.25 12.07 2.72
N LEU A 37 4.97 11.83 3.10
CA LEU A 37 3.81 12.26 2.32
C LEU A 37 3.75 13.76 2.06
N LYS A 38 4.23 14.61 2.99
CA LYS A 38 4.27 16.07 2.83
C LYS A 38 5.12 16.49 1.63
N TYR A 39 6.16 15.72 1.30
CA TYR A 39 7.08 15.98 0.19
C TYR A 39 6.75 15.16 -1.06
N LEU A 40 6.38 13.88 -0.88
CA LEU A 40 6.06 12.98 -1.98
C LEU A 40 4.79 13.41 -2.75
N LEU A 41 3.76 13.94 -2.08
CA LEU A 41 2.53 14.36 -2.78
C LEU A 41 2.74 15.56 -3.72
N PRO A 42 3.48 16.61 -3.35
CA PRO A 42 3.92 17.64 -4.31
C PRO A 42 4.71 17.07 -5.49
N ALA A 43 5.66 16.15 -5.25
CA ALA A 43 6.44 15.53 -6.32
C ALA A 43 5.54 14.72 -7.27
N TYR A 44 4.52 14.05 -6.73
CA TYR A 44 3.53 13.28 -7.50
C TYR A 44 2.71 14.18 -8.41
N GLY A 45 2.37 15.40 -7.96
CA GLY A 45 1.70 16.38 -8.81
C GLY A 45 2.49 16.79 -10.06
N PHE A 46 3.82 16.58 -10.04
CA PHE A 46 4.70 16.89 -11.17
C PHE A 46 5.04 15.66 -12.03
N ASN A 47 5.26 14.49 -11.41
CA ASN A 47 5.58 13.24 -12.10
C ASN A 47 4.71 12.08 -11.58
N PRO A 48 3.42 12.02 -11.95
CA PRO A 48 2.51 10.98 -11.47
C PRO A 48 2.78 9.61 -12.07
N ASP A 49 3.56 9.52 -13.15
CA ASP A 49 3.92 8.27 -13.85
C ASP A 49 5.29 7.74 -13.46
N ASN A 50 5.64 7.87 -12.17
CA ASN A 50 6.86 7.31 -11.58
C ASN A 50 6.51 6.14 -10.65
N ALA A 51 7.02 4.94 -10.93
CA ALA A 51 6.69 3.73 -10.18
C ALA A 51 7.14 3.84 -8.71
N GLU A 52 8.41 4.19 -8.47
CA GLU A 52 8.99 4.37 -7.13
C GLU A 52 8.21 5.36 -6.27
N LEU A 53 7.83 6.52 -6.82
CA LEU A 53 7.04 7.53 -6.13
C LEU A 53 5.66 7.03 -5.76
N ASN A 54 4.97 6.36 -6.69
CA ASN A 54 3.67 5.76 -6.41
C ASN A 54 3.79 4.66 -5.35
N PHE A 55 4.84 3.84 -5.40
CA PHE A 55 5.12 2.84 -4.39
C PHE A 55 5.28 3.46 -2.99
N MET A 56 6.18 4.43 -2.85
CA MET A 56 6.45 5.10 -1.57
C MET A 56 5.20 5.76 -1.00
N ILE A 57 4.41 6.47 -1.83
CA ILE A 57 3.14 7.07 -1.40
C ILE A 57 2.15 6.00 -0.93
N GLY A 58 2.03 4.91 -1.70
CA GLY A 58 1.17 3.78 -1.37
C GLY A 58 1.52 3.16 -0.01
N VAL A 59 2.80 2.89 0.21
CA VAL A 59 3.30 2.38 1.50
C VAL A 59 3.07 3.39 2.62
N CYS A 60 3.38 4.67 2.42
CA CYS A 60 3.12 5.70 3.42
C CYS A 60 1.64 5.74 3.83
N TYR A 61 0.71 5.62 2.87
CA TYR A 61 -0.71 5.56 3.17
C TYR A 61 -1.09 4.31 3.96
N LEU A 62 -0.53 3.13 3.65
CA LEU A 62 -0.75 1.91 4.45
C LEU A 62 -0.33 2.06 5.92
N HIS A 63 0.64 2.94 6.21
CA HIS A 63 1.09 3.25 7.57
C HIS A 63 0.40 4.46 8.19
N SER A 64 -0.52 5.11 7.47
CA SER A 64 -1.27 6.28 7.95
C SER A 64 -2.65 5.88 8.50
N ILE A 65 -3.44 6.87 8.93
CA ILE A 65 -4.87 6.67 9.22
C ILE A 65 -5.72 6.52 7.94
N TYR A 66 -5.20 6.96 6.78
CA TYR A 66 -5.88 6.95 5.48
C TYR A 66 -5.46 5.74 4.62
N LYS A 67 -5.52 4.54 5.20
CA LYS A 67 -5.01 3.32 4.56
C LYS A 67 -5.78 2.93 3.30
N ASP A 68 -7.03 3.35 3.21
CA ASP A 68 -7.91 3.22 2.05
C ASP A 68 -7.29 3.85 0.78
N LYS A 69 -6.55 4.95 0.92
CA LYS A 69 -5.93 5.68 -0.20
C LYS A 69 -4.78 4.94 -0.87
N ALA A 70 -4.15 3.99 -0.17
CA ALA A 70 -2.96 3.31 -0.65
C ALA A 70 -3.17 2.57 -1.98
N LEU A 71 -4.36 2.01 -2.18
CA LEU A 71 -4.66 1.13 -3.31
C LEU A 71 -4.39 1.78 -4.66
N LYS A 72 -4.81 3.03 -4.84
CA LYS A 72 -4.62 3.77 -6.10
C LYS A 72 -3.14 3.85 -6.46
N TYR A 73 -2.29 4.18 -5.51
CA TYR A 73 -0.87 4.42 -5.74
C TYR A 73 -0.11 3.11 -5.94
N LEU A 74 -0.36 2.09 -5.12
CA LEU A 74 0.29 0.78 -5.28
C LEU A 74 -0.07 0.13 -6.61
N LYS A 75 -1.34 0.20 -7.04
CA LYS A 75 -1.74 -0.26 -8.38
C LYS A 75 -1.03 0.49 -9.48
N LYS A 76 -0.95 1.82 -9.38
CA LYS A 76 -0.25 2.63 -10.39
C LYS A 76 1.24 2.29 -10.45
N SER A 77 1.89 2.03 -9.31
CA SER A 77 3.27 1.54 -9.29
C SER A 77 3.41 0.23 -10.06
N TRP A 78 2.57 -0.75 -9.77
CA TRP A 78 2.57 -2.05 -10.44
C TRP A 78 2.28 -1.95 -11.94
N GLU A 79 1.33 -1.10 -12.35
CA GLU A 79 1.01 -0.85 -13.76
C GLU A 79 2.17 -0.22 -14.53
N LEU A 80 2.96 0.62 -13.87
CA LEU A 80 4.12 1.29 -14.48
C LEU A 80 5.35 0.37 -14.54
N ASP A 81 5.56 -0.40 -13.49
CA ASP A 81 6.68 -1.33 -13.36
C ASP A 81 6.29 -2.50 -12.42
N PRO A 82 5.86 -3.64 -12.99
CA PRO A 82 5.49 -4.82 -12.21
C PRO A 82 6.65 -5.44 -11.41
N GLU A 83 7.90 -5.20 -11.82
CA GLU A 83 9.09 -5.80 -11.20
C GLU A 83 9.73 -4.88 -10.15
N PHE A 84 9.26 -3.62 -10.04
CA PHE A 84 9.79 -2.62 -9.12
C PHE A 84 9.93 -3.13 -7.67
N SER A 85 8.95 -3.89 -7.20
CA SER A 85 8.97 -4.45 -5.84
C SER A 85 8.39 -5.85 -5.81
N LYS A 86 9.18 -6.81 -5.30
CA LYS A 86 8.72 -8.18 -5.04
C LYS A 86 7.55 -8.25 -4.06
N GLU A 87 7.38 -7.23 -3.22
CA GLU A 87 6.31 -7.14 -2.20
C GLU A 87 5.02 -6.52 -2.75
N ILE A 88 4.98 -6.12 -4.03
CA ILE A 88 3.89 -5.30 -4.57
C ILE A 88 2.51 -5.96 -4.42
N HIS A 89 2.39 -7.26 -4.72
CA HIS A 89 1.15 -8.01 -4.58
C HIS A 89 0.71 -8.11 -3.11
N PHE A 90 1.64 -8.30 -2.17
CA PHE A 90 1.31 -8.32 -0.75
C PHE A 90 0.76 -6.96 -0.28
N LEU A 91 1.38 -5.86 -0.72
CA LEU A 91 0.96 -4.51 -0.36
C LEU A 91 -0.38 -4.12 -0.99
N ILE A 92 -0.62 -4.48 -2.26
CA ILE A 92 -1.92 -4.29 -2.92
C ILE A 92 -2.99 -5.13 -2.22
N GLY A 93 -2.68 -6.37 -1.80
CA GLY A 93 -3.57 -7.19 -0.99
C GLY A 93 -3.98 -6.51 0.31
N LYS A 94 -3.02 -5.93 1.04
CA LYS A 94 -3.32 -5.13 2.26
C LYS A 94 -4.20 -3.93 1.94
N ALA A 95 -3.92 -3.22 0.85
CA ALA A 95 -4.72 -2.07 0.45
C ALA A 95 -6.17 -2.47 0.08
N TYR A 96 -6.37 -3.60 -0.59
CA TYR A 96 -7.70 -4.14 -0.84
C TYR A 96 -8.42 -4.55 0.46
N GLN A 97 -7.73 -5.16 1.44
CA GLN A 97 -8.32 -5.45 2.76
C GLN A 97 -8.85 -4.17 3.44
N TYR A 98 -8.06 -3.09 3.45
CA TYR A 98 -8.49 -1.80 4.03
C TYR A 98 -9.65 -1.14 3.26
N ASN A 99 -9.88 -1.56 2.02
CA ASN A 99 -11.03 -1.15 1.21
C ASN A 99 -12.20 -2.15 1.28
N TYR A 100 -12.17 -3.13 2.20
CA TYR A 100 -13.17 -4.20 2.34
C TYR A 100 -13.36 -5.07 1.07
N LYS A 101 -12.40 -5.03 0.15
CA LYS A 101 -12.37 -5.80 -1.11
C LYS A 101 -11.68 -7.14 -0.90
N PHE A 102 -12.28 -7.98 -0.05
CA PHE A 102 -11.62 -9.19 0.46
C PHE A 102 -11.35 -10.25 -0.62
N LYS A 103 -12.18 -10.33 -1.66
CA LYS A 103 -11.99 -11.28 -2.77
C LYS A 103 -10.74 -10.93 -3.57
N GLU A 104 -10.58 -9.66 -3.91
CA GLU A 104 -9.42 -9.11 -4.60
C GLU A 104 -8.17 -9.20 -3.73
N ALA A 105 -8.26 -8.84 -2.44
CA ALA A 105 -7.17 -8.98 -1.50
C ALA A 105 -6.62 -10.42 -1.43
N LYS A 106 -7.52 -11.40 -1.34
CA LYS A 106 -7.17 -12.83 -1.33
C LYS A 106 -6.45 -13.24 -2.62
N LYS A 107 -6.90 -12.75 -3.78
CA LYS A 107 -6.23 -13.02 -5.06
C LYS A 107 -4.78 -12.50 -5.03
N GLU A 108 -4.58 -11.25 -4.63
CA GLU A 108 -3.23 -10.67 -4.57
C GLU A 108 -2.30 -11.41 -3.59
N TYR A 109 -2.81 -11.91 -2.47
CA TYR A 109 -2.00 -12.73 -1.57
C TYR A 109 -1.59 -14.07 -2.18
N TYR A 110 -2.40 -14.66 -3.05
CA TYR A 110 -1.99 -15.83 -3.82
C TYR A 110 -0.94 -15.49 -4.86
N GLU A 111 -1.09 -14.38 -5.61
CA GLU A 111 -0.08 -13.91 -6.57
C GLU A 111 1.27 -13.68 -5.87
N TYR A 112 1.26 -13.05 -4.70
CA TYR A 112 2.46 -12.91 -3.88
C TYR A 112 3.02 -14.26 -3.44
N LYS A 113 2.17 -15.20 -3.00
CA LYS A 113 2.63 -16.53 -2.55
C LYS A 113 3.35 -17.29 -3.66
N ILE A 114 2.83 -17.25 -4.89
CA ILE A 114 3.42 -17.99 -6.03
C ILE A 114 4.69 -17.32 -6.58
N SER A 115 4.90 -16.03 -6.30
CA SER A 115 6.11 -15.31 -6.73
C SER A 115 7.32 -15.55 -5.83
N LEU A 116 7.15 -16.16 -4.65
CA LEU A 116 8.22 -16.36 -3.68
C LEU A 116 9.08 -17.58 -4.03
N SER A 117 10.38 -17.48 -3.78
CA SER A 117 11.27 -18.64 -3.77
C SER A 117 10.91 -19.60 -2.62
N PRO A 118 11.34 -20.87 -2.66
CA PRO A 118 11.03 -21.83 -1.60
C PRO A 118 11.43 -21.37 -0.19
N ASN A 119 12.59 -20.71 -0.05
CA ASN A 119 13.06 -20.20 1.24
C ASN A 119 12.20 -19.02 1.72
N GLU A 120 11.91 -18.05 0.86
CA GLU A 120 11.04 -16.93 1.22
C GLU A 120 9.63 -17.40 1.55
N LEU A 121 9.11 -18.39 0.82
CA LEU A 121 7.81 -18.99 1.09
C LEU A 121 7.79 -19.67 2.46
N TYR A 122 8.84 -20.42 2.80
CA TYR A 122 8.97 -21.06 4.12
C TYR A 122 8.88 -20.02 5.25
N ASP A 123 9.58 -18.88 5.11
CA ASP A 123 9.58 -17.81 6.12
C ASP A 123 8.26 -17.04 6.21
N LYS A 124 7.54 -16.91 5.09
CA LYS A 124 6.37 -16.01 4.98
C LYS A 124 5.02 -16.72 4.95
N THR A 125 4.98 -18.05 4.82
CA THR A 125 3.76 -18.82 4.60
C THR A 125 2.69 -18.55 5.66
N ASP A 126 3.04 -18.52 6.94
CA ASP A 126 2.08 -18.33 8.04
C ASP A 126 1.45 -16.94 8.00
N MET A 127 2.26 -15.91 7.73
CA MET A 127 1.77 -14.55 7.54
C MET A 127 0.77 -14.46 6.38
N ILE A 128 1.10 -15.08 5.24
CA ILE A 128 0.25 -15.06 4.04
C ILE A 128 -1.06 -15.83 4.30
N GLN A 129 -0.98 -17.00 4.94
CA GLN A 129 -2.15 -17.80 5.28
C GLN A 129 -3.07 -17.06 6.25
N LYS A 130 -2.50 -16.38 7.27
CA LYS A 130 -3.26 -15.52 8.17
C LYS A 130 -4.00 -14.43 7.41
N LYS A 131 -3.34 -13.75 6.47
CA LYS A 131 -3.95 -12.71 5.64
C LYS A 131 -5.09 -13.24 4.76
N ILE A 132 -4.92 -14.43 4.18
CA ILE A 132 -5.99 -15.11 3.42
C ILE A 132 -7.17 -15.50 4.32
N ALA A 133 -6.90 -15.98 5.54
CA ALA A 133 -7.94 -16.32 6.52
C ALA A 133 -8.73 -15.08 6.96
N GLU A 134 -8.06 -13.95 7.22
CA GLU A 134 -8.71 -12.66 7.50
C GLU A 134 -9.65 -12.24 6.35
N CYS A 135 -9.24 -12.42 5.09
CA CYS A 135 -10.12 -12.15 3.95
C CYS A 135 -11.34 -13.07 3.92
N ASN A 136 -11.17 -14.37 4.21
CA ASN A 136 -12.31 -15.31 4.28
C ASN A 136 -13.30 -14.89 5.38
N ASN A 137 -12.79 -14.54 6.57
CA ASN A 137 -13.62 -14.06 7.68
C ASN A 137 -14.35 -12.77 7.31
N GLY A 138 -13.65 -11.81 6.67
CA GLY A 138 -14.26 -10.57 6.17
C GLY A 138 -15.40 -10.83 5.19
N MET A 139 -15.25 -11.77 4.25
CA MET A 139 -16.32 -12.15 3.33
C MET A 139 -17.53 -12.77 4.05
N ILE A 140 -17.30 -13.64 5.04
CA ILE A 140 -18.39 -14.25 5.84
C ILE A 140 -19.16 -13.18 6.60
N LEU A 141 -18.46 -12.25 7.26
CA LEU A 141 -19.08 -11.14 8.01
C LEU A 141 -19.90 -10.22 7.09
N MET A 142 -19.44 -9.98 5.85
CA MET A 142 -20.16 -9.17 4.88
C MET A 142 -21.36 -9.88 4.25
N ALA A 143 -21.30 -11.22 4.10
CA ALA A 143 -22.40 -12.03 3.57
C ALA A 143 -23.49 -12.30 4.62
N ASN A 144 -23.09 -12.39 5.89
CA ASN A 144 -23.96 -12.54 7.04
C ASN A 144 -23.74 -11.36 8.00
N PRO A 145 -24.29 -10.17 7.71
CA PRO A 145 -24.25 -9.04 8.62
C PRO A 145 -25.19 -9.37 9.80
N THR A 146 -24.78 -10.26 10.71
CA THR A 146 -25.57 -10.56 11.90
C THR A 146 -25.74 -9.26 12.67
N GLY A 147 -27.02 -8.91 12.86
CA GLY A 147 -27.46 -7.64 13.40
C GLY A 147 -26.73 -7.27 14.67
N GLY A 148 -26.25 -6.03 14.72
CA GLY A 148 -25.64 -5.44 15.89
C GLY A 148 -26.61 -5.43 17.07
N MET A 149 -26.61 -6.50 17.87
CA MET A 149 -26.60 -6.33 19.31
C MET A 149 -25.15 -6.17 19.70
N VAL A 150 -24.70 -4.91 19.70
CA VAL A 150 -23.68 -4.50 20.65
C VAL A 150 -24.26 -4.84 22.02
N VAL A 151 -23.91 -6.01 22.56
CA VAL A 151 -24.14 -6.26 23.97
C VAL A 151 -23.19 -5.30 24.67
N ASN A 152 -23.76 -4.14 25.02
CA ASN A 152 -23.09 -3.14 25.82
C ASN A 152 -22.66 -3.87 27.10
N LEU A 153 -21.36 -4.05 27.29
CA LEU A 153 -20.78 -4.54 28.53
C LEU A 153 -21.00 -3.47 29.61
N LYS A 154 -22.25 -3.31 30.05
CA LYS A 154 -22.65 -2.58 31.24
C LYS A 154 -23.45 -3.55 32.10
N THR A 155 -22.73 -4.40 32.81
CA THR A 155 -22.97 -4.73 34.23
C THR A 155 -22.04 -5.87 34.63
N ILE A 156 -20.88 -5.54 35.19
CA ILE A 156 -20.42 -6.21 36.41
C ILE A 156 -19.76 -5.12 37.29
N ASN A 157 -20.62 -4.35 37.97
CA ASN A 157 -20.27 -3.71 39.23
C ASN A 157 -21.37 -4.14 40.21
N SER A 158 -21.09 -5.15 41.02
CA SER A 158 -21.51 -5.35 42.41
C SER A 158 -20.84 -6.62 42.92
#